data_AF-A0A351NFG9-F1
#
_entry.id   AF-A0A351NFG9-F1
#
_cell.length_a   1.000
_cell.length_b   1.000
_cell.length_c   1.000
_cell.angle_alpha   90.00
_cell.angle_beta   90.00
_cell.angle_gamma   90.00
#
_symmetry.space_group_name_H-M   'P 1'
#
loop_
_entity.id
_entity.type
_entity.pdbx_description
1 polymer ?
#
loop_
_entity_poly.entity_id
_entity_poly.type
_entity_poly.pdbx_seq_one_letter_code
_entity_poly.pdbx_strand_id
1 'polypeptide(L)' 'MFVGLISDTHGVFSDEFKKFFEPVDVIWHAGDFGGGIGF' A
#
# COMPACT_ATOMS: atom_id res chain seq x y z
N MET A 1 -16.21 0.77 -9.57
CA MET A 1 -15.62 1.19 -8.29
C MET A 1 -14.97 -0.02 -7.63
N PHE A 2 -13.67 -0.18 -7.85
CA PHE A 2 -12.82 -1.18 -7.22
C PHE A 2 -12.01 -0.54 -6.10
N VAL A 3 -12.04 -1.16 -4.93
CA VAL A 3 -11.23 -0.73 -3.79
C VAL A 3 -10.11 -1.74 -3.59
N GLY A 4 -8.87 -1.30 -3.73
CA GLY A 4 -7.69 -2.07 -3.34
C GLY A 4 -7.48 -1.96 -1.84
N LEU A 5 -7.06 -3.05 -1.19
CA LEU A 5 -6.72 -3.06 0.23
C LEU A 5 -5.29 -3.58 0.41
N ILE A 6 -4.48 -2.85 1.16
CA ILE A 6 -3.10 -3.22 1.52
C ILE A 6 -2.81 -2.82 2.97
N SER A 7 -1.83 -3.45 3.61
CA SER A 7 -1.42 -3.19 4.99
C SER A 7 0.08 -3.49 5.14
N ASP A 8 0.68 -3.07 6.25
CA ASP A 8 2.01 -3.52 6.69
C ASP A 8 3.09 -3.33 5.62
N THR A 9 2.98 -2.22 4.91
CA THR A 9 3.95 -1.88 3.88
C THR A 9 5.28 -1.47 4.50
N HIS A 10 5.29 -1.00 5.76
CA HIS A 10 6.48 -0.50 6.43
C HIS A 10 7.25 0.52 5.56
N GLY A 11 6.52 1.31 4.76
CA GLY A 11 7.07 2.31 3.86
C GLY A 11 7.50 1.78 2.49
N VAL A 12 7.29 0.50 2.20
CA VAL A 12 7.58 -0.12 0.90
C VAL A 12 6.35 -0.12 0.02
N PHE A 13 6.41 0.65 -1.07
CA PHE A 13 5.41 0.61 -2.14
C PHE A 13 6.09 0.40 -3.50
N SER A 14 6.35 -0.87 -3.82
CA SER A 14 7.14 -1.30 -4.98
C SER A 14 6.39 -1.10 -6.32
N ASP A 15 7.11 -1.21 -7.43
CA ASP A 15 6.51 -1.07 -8.77
C ASP A 15 5.54 -2.21 -9.11
N GLU A 16 5.76 -3.40 -8.53
CA GLU A 16 4.82 -4.53 -8.64
C GLU A 16 3.49 -4.20 -7.98
N PHE A 17 3.49 -3.55 -6.81
CA PHE A 17 2.26 -3.10 -6.16
C PHE A 17 1.55 -2.04 -6.98
N LYS A 18 2.28 -1.07 -7.54
CA LYS A 18 1.69 -0.06 -8.43
C LYS A 18 1.00 -0.71 -9.64
N LYS A 19 1.65 -1.69 -10.27
CA LYS A 19 1.07 -2.43 -11.40
C LYS A 19 -0.14 -3.26 -10.99
N PHE A 20 -0.07 -3.94 -9.85
CA PHE A 20 -1.19 -4.72 -9.33
C PHE A 20 -2.43 -3.86 -9.04
N PHE A 21 -2.22 -2.65 -8.49
CA PHE A 21 -3.29 -1.70 -8.16
C PHE A 21 -3.69 -0.77 -9.32
N GLU A 22 -3.09 -0.87 -10.50
CA GLU A 22 -3.48 -0.08 -11.68
C GLU A 22 -5.00 -0.05 -11.98
N PRO A 23 -5.76 -1.17 -11.85
CA PRO A 23 -7.19 -1.15 -12.17
C PRO A 23 -8.10 -0.67 -11.03
N VAL A 24 -7.55 -0.30 -9.85
CA VAL A 24 -8.39 0.11 -8.71
C VAL A 24 -8.64 1.61 -8.70
N ASP A 25 -9.85 2.01 -8.32
CA ASP A 25 -10.25 3.42 -8.26
C ASP A 25 -9.75 4.11 -6.97
N VAL A 26 -9.67 3.35 -5.87
CA VAL A 26 -9.21 3.83 -4.56
C VAL A 26 -8.41 2.72 -3.87
N ILE A 27 -7.28 3.09 -3.25
CA ILE A 27 -6.50 2.19 -2.40
C ILE A 27 -6.77 2.56 -0.93
N TRP A 28 -7.15 1.57 -0.13
CA TRP A 28 -7.23 1.68 1.33
C TRP A 28 -6.00 1.01 1.94
N HIS A 29 -5.37 1.72 2.87
CA HIS A 29 -4.24 1.20 3.64
C HIS A 29 -4.72 0.89 5.07
N ALA A 30 -4.62 -0.36 5.52
CA ALA A 30 -5.21 -0.81 6.78
C ALA A 30 -4.33 -0.58 8.02
N GLY A 31 -3.08 -0.14 7.86
CA GLY A 31 -2.18 0.21 8.97
C GLY A 31 -0.72 -0.02 8.62
N ASP A 32 0.20 0.61 9.37
CA ASP A 32 1.65 0.47 9.20
C ASP A 32 2.17 0.87 7.80
N PHE A 33 1.85 2.11 7.40
CA PHE A 33 2.25 2.73 6.11
C PHE A 33 3.69 3.26 6.10
N GLY A 34 4.56 2.80 7.01
CA GLY A 34 5.88 3.39 7.21
C GLY A 34 6.66 2.70 8.32
N GLY A 35 7.95 2.47 8.13
CA GLY A 35 8.85 1.97 9.17
C GLY A 35 9.19 3.09 10.16
N GLY A 36 8.94 2.85 11.44
CA GLY A 36 9.35 3.76 12.51
C GLY A 36 10.86 4.00 12.46
N ILE A 37 11.24 5.26 12.30
CA ILE A 37 12.61 5.70 12.59
C ILE A 37 12.87 5.53 14.09
N GLY A 38 13.60 4.47 14.46
CA GLY A 38 14.10 4.29 15.83
C GLY A 38 14.35 2.83 16.23
N PHE A 39 15.45 2.25 15.76
CA PHE A 39 16.28 1.37 16.58
C PHE A 39 17.66 2.01 16.69
#